data_AF-A0A521Z5A2-F1
#
_entry.id   AF-A0A521Z5A2-F1
#
_cell.length_a   1.000
_cell.length_b   1.000
_cell.length_c   1.000
_cell.angle_alpha   90.00
_cell.angle_beta   90.00
_cell.angle_gamma   90.00
#
_symmetry.space_group_name_H-M   'P 1'
#
loop_
_entity.id
_entity.type
_entity.pdbx_description
1 polymer ?
#
loop_
_entity_poly.entity_id
_entity_poly.type
_entity_poly.pdbx_seq_one_letter_code
_entity_poly.pdbx_strand_id
1 'polypeptide(L)' 'MGRKERGFAQAVTDIVLKHAPDFDPAAVEIRPSRQGKYLSVTCVVRANSREQLDALYTELCDHPSVVMVL' A
#
# COMPACT_ATOMS: atom_id res chain seq x y z
N MET A 1 4.96 4.33 3.75
CA MET A 1 4.85 4.52 5.22
C MET A 1 3.51 5.16 5.54
N GLY A 2 2.78 4.62 6.52
CA GLY A 2 1.51 5.18 6.98
C GLY A 2 1.41 5.22 8.51
N ARG A 3 0.40 5.93 9.02
CA ARG A 3 0.06 5.88 10.46
C ARG A 3 -0.37 4.46 10.82
N LYS A 4 0.02 3.98 12.02
CA LYS A 4 -0.37 2.67 12.53
C LYS A 4 -1.86 2.68 12.91
N GLU A 5 -2.72 2.56 11.91
CA GLU A 5 -4.15 2.40 12.09
C GLU A 5 -4.52 0.94 11.82
N ARG A 6 -5.41 0.38 12.66
CA ARG A 6 -5.90 -1.00 12.48
C ARG A 6 -6.74 -1.03 11.21
N GLY A 7 -6.19 -1.61 10.15
CA GLY A 7 -6.82 -1.65 8.83
C GLY A 7 -6.02 -0.97 7.72
N PHE A 8 -4.92 -0.27 8.03
CA PHE A 8 -4.09 0.37 7.01
C PHE A 8 -3.56 -0.63 5.96
N ALA A 9 -2.98 -1.74 6.41
CA ALA A 9 -2.50 -2.77 5.49
C ALA A 9 -3.64 -3.36 4.66
N GLN A 10 -4.81 -3.59 5.27
CA GLN A 10 -5.98 -4.10 4.57
C GLN A 10 -6.48 -3.14 3.48
N ALA A 11 -6.55 -1.84 3.80
CA ALA A 11 -6.95 -0.80 2.85
C ALA A 11 -5.96 -0.69 1.68
N VAL A 12 -4.65 -0.70 1.97
CA VAL A 12 -3.61 -0.70 0.93
C VAL A 12 -3.73 -1.95 0.04
N THR A 13 -3.92 -3.13 0.64
CA THR A 13 -4.10 -4.38 -0.12
C THR A 13 -5.36 -4.36 -0.98
N ASP A 14 -6.46 -3.79 -0.50
CA ASP A 14 -7.72 -3.68 -1.26
C ASP A 14 -7.57 -2.75 -2.48
N ILE A 15 -6.96 -1.58 -2.29
CA ILE A 15 -6.61 -0.64 -3.37
C ILE A 15 -5.70 -1.34 -4.39
N VAL A 16 -4.66 -2.02 -3.91
CA VAL A 16 -3.73 -2.73 -4.80
C VAL A 16 -4.45 -3.83 -5.57
N LEU A 17 -5.29 -4.65 -4.94
CA LEU A 17 -6.04 -5.72 -5.60
C LEU A 17 -7.02 -5.19 -6.65
N LYS A 18 -7.63 -4.02 -6.40
CA LYS A 18 -8.54 -3.35 -7.33
C LYS A 18 -7.83 -2.93 -8.62
N HIS A 19 -6.60 -2.42 -8.51
CA HIS A 19 -5.78 -2.00 -9.65
C HIS A 19 -4.92 -3.13 -10.24
N ALA A 20 -4.64 -4.17 -9.45
CA ALA A 20 -3.81 -5.31 -9.79
C ALA A 20 -4.46 -6.59 -9.22
N PRO A 21 -5.45 -7.18 -9.91
CA PRO A 21 -6.08 -8.41 -9.43
C PRO A 21 -5.13 -9.62 -9.43
N ASP A 22 -4.02 -9.54 -10.18
CA ASP A 22 -2.92 -10.51 -10.17
C ASP A 22 -1.95 -10.31 -8.99
N PHE A 23 -2.19 -9.30 -8.14
CA PHE A 23 -1.36 -9.02 -6.98
C PHE A 23 -1.51 -10.10 -5.92
N ASP A 24 -0.37 -10.57 -5.42
CA ASP A 24 -0.34 -11.54 -4.35
C ASP A 24 -0.30 -10.83 -2.98
N PRO A 25 -1.36 -10.90 -2.16
CA PRO A 25 -1.39 -10.25 -0.85
C PRO A 25 -0.39 -10.88 0.14
N ALA A 26 0.12 -12.09 -0.11
CA ALA A 26 1.17 -12.68 0.72
C ALA A 26 2.55 -12.05 0.45
N ALA A 27 2.72 -11.36 -0.69
CA ALA A 27 3.91 -10.55 -0.97
C ALA A 27 3.93 -9.21 -0.21
N VAL A 28 2.87 -8.88 0.53
CA VAL A 28 2.81 -7.68 1.36
C VAL A 28 3.66 -7.86 2.61
N GLU A 29 4.80 -7.17 2.65
CA GLU A 29 5.63 -7.10 3.85
C GLU A 29 5.18 -5.95 4.75
N ILE A 30 4.73 -6.28 5.96
CA ILE A 30 4.33 -5.30 6.96
C ILE A 30 5.39 -5.24 8.05
N ARG A 31 6.08 -4.10 8.16
CA ARG A 31 7.02 -3.83 9.23
C ARG A 31 6.48 -2.75 10.17
N PRO A 32 6.17 -3.09 11.43
CA PRO A 32 5.87 -2.09 12.43
C PRO A 32 7.13 -1.29 12.76
N SER A 33 7.01 0.04 12.86
CA SER A 33 8.11 0.88 13.31
C SER A 33 8.43 0.62 14.78
N ARG A 34 9.70 0.82 15.16
CA ARG A 34 10.26 0.53 16.48
C ARG A 34 9.57 1.29 17.63
N GLN A 35 8.97 2.44 17.35
CA GLN A 35 8.17 3.24 18.31
C GLN A 35 6.65 2.98 18.21
N GLY A 36 6.19 2.13 17.28
CA GLY A 36 4.76 1.83 17.10
C GLY A 36 3.92 2.97 16.52
N LYS A 37 4.52 4.13 16.18
CA LYS A 37 3.80 5.29 15.62
C LYS A 37 3.49 5.14 14.12
N TYR A 38 4.35 4.42 13.39
CA TYR A 38 4.25 4.23 11.95
C TYR A 38 4.27 2.76 11.57
N LEU A 39 3.66 2.45 10.45
CA LEU A 39 3.67 1.14 9.81
C LEU A 39 4.30 1.30 8.41
N SER A 40 5.33 0.52 8.12
CA SER A 40 5.87 0.37 6.78
C SER A 40 5.17 -0.82 6.13
N VAL A 41 4.61 -0.60 4.94
CA VAL A 41 4.02 -1.65 4.12
C VAL A 41 4.76 -1.62 2.80
N THR A 42 5.30 -2.76 2.40
CA THR A 42 5.98 -2.97 1.14
C THR A 42 5.12 -3.91 0.30
N CYS A 43 4.63 -3.44 -0.84
CA CYS A 43 3.83 -4.25 -1.76
C CYS A 43 4.61 -4.41 -3.07
N VAL A 44 4.89 -5.64 -3.48
CA VAL A 44 5.52 -5.92 -4.77
C VAL A 44 4.44 -6.15 -5.82
N VAL A 45 4.13 -5.12 -6.60
CA VAL A 45 3.11 -5.17 -7.66
C VAL A 45 3.75 -5.38 -9.03
N ARG A 46 3.10 -6.17 -9.89
CA ARG A 46 3.45 -6.23 -11.31
C ARG A 46 2.84 -5.04 -12.04
N ALA A 47 3.70 -4.13 -12.48
CA ALA A 47 3.30 -3.00 -13.30
C ALA A 47 3.07 -3.45 -14.74
N ASN A 48 1.81 -3.65 -15.13
CA ASN A 48 1.44 -3.95 -16.51
C ASN A 48 1.40 -2.69 -17.36
N SER A 49 1.14 -1.53 -16.76
CA SER A 49 1.07 -0.24 -17.44
C SER A 49 1.42 0.91 -16.51
N ARG A 50 1.97 1.99 -17.07
CA ARG A 50 2.32 3.20 -16.31
C ARG A 50 1.08 3.87 -15.69
N GLU A 51 -0.02 3.89 -16.43
CA GLU A 51 -1.30 4.46 -15.98
C GLU A 51 -1.89 3.69 -14.79
N GLN A 52 -1.75 2.36 -14.78
CA GLN A 52 -2.15 1.53 -13.65
C GLN A 52 -1.32 1.86 -12.40
N LEU A 53 0.00 1.99 -12.55
CA LEU A 53 0.91 2.38 -11.47
C LEU A 53 0.57 3.78 -10.94
N ASP A 54 0.32 4.73 -11.83
CA ASP A 54 0.00 6.13 -11.48
C ASP A 54 -1.36 6.23 -10.77
N ALA A 55 -2.37 5.50 -11.25
CA ALA A 55 -3.68 5.42 -10.60
C ALA A 55 -3.58 4.79 -9.21
N LEU A 56 -2.81 3.72 -9.07
CA LEU A 56 -2.56 3.06 -7.78
C LEU A 56 -1.79 3.99 -6.84
N TYR A 57 -0.77 4.69 -7.34
CA TYR A 57 0.00 5.66 -6.55
C TYR A 57 -0.85 6.85 -6.10
N THR A 58 -1.70 7.38 -6.98
CA THR A 58 -2.65 8.46 -6.69
C THR A 58 -3.68 8.01 -5.64
N GLU A 59 -4.29 6.83 -5.79
CA GLU A 59 -5.30 6.31 -4.86
C GLU A 59 -4.68 6.02 -3.47
N LEU A 60 -3.44 5.53 -3.43
CA LEU A 60 -2.69 5.40 -2.18
C LEU A 60 -2.34 6.75 -1.57
N CYS A 61 -1.93 7.74 -2.35
CA CYS A 61 -1.57 9.07 -1.87
C CYS A 61 -2.80 9.85 -1.32
N ASP A 62 -3.97 9.65 -1.94
CA ASP A 62 -5.24 10.22 -1.48
C ASP A 62 -5.69 9.64 -0.14
N HIS A 63 -5.24 8.43 0.19
CA HIS A 63 -5.61 7.79 1.43
C HIS A 63 -5.02 8.54 2.65
N PRO A 64 -5.85 9.08 3.57
CA PRO A 64 -5.42 10.02 4.63
C PRO A 64 -4.43 9.43 5.64
N SER A 65 -4.36 8.10 5.71
CA SER A 65 -3.43 7.36 6.56
C SER A 65 -2.06 7.12 5.93
N VAL A 66 -1.90 7.32 4.61
CA VAL A 66 -0.62 7.19 3.89
C VAL A 66 0.16 8.49 4.06
N VAL A 67 1.40 8.36 4.52
CA VAL A 67 2.30 9.51 4.76
C VAL A 67 3.34 9.60 3.65
N MET A 68 3.71 8.47 3.05
CA MET A 68 4.73 8.40 2.01
C MET A 68 4.57 7.12 1.19
N VAL A 69 4.66 7.24 -0.13
CA VAL A 69 4.78 6.11 -1.07
C VAL A 69 6.17 6.23 -1.74
N LEU A 70 6.81 5.10 -2.05
CA LEU A 70 8.22 5.01 -2.47
C LEU A 70 8.37 4.01 -3.62
#